data_AF-A0A950R5G1-F1
#
_entry.id   AF-A0A950R5G1-F1
#
_cell.length_a   1.000
_cell.length_b   1.000
_cell.length_c   1.000
_cell.angle_alpha   90.00
_cell.angle_beta   90.00
_cell.angle_gamma   90.00
#
_symmetry.space_group_name_H-M   'P 1'
#
loop_
_entity.id
_entity.type
_entity.pdbx_description
1 polymer ?
#
loop_
_entity_poly.entity_id
_entity_poly.type
_entity_poly.pdbx_seq_one_letter_code
_entity_poly.pdbx_strand_id
1 'polypeptide(L)'
;MKTHISLQTRDLEGSVAFYKTLLRREPEKRYDDYAFFAVDEPALELAINPTSSPISRDDTHYGIAVDRPEAVEAAIERLKRAGYKTDIEIEETCCYAKQTKVWTSDPDGRPWEVYAVLEDTAERDDAECCASA
;
A
#
# COMPACT_ATOMS: atom_id res chain seq x y z
N MET A 1 15.56 1.44 12.64
CA MET A 1 15.88 1.87 11.26
C MET A 1 14.55 1.97 10.52
N LYS A 2 14.30 3.04 9.77
CA LYS A 2 13.07 3.19 8.96
C LYS A 2 13.41 3.07 7.48
N THR A 3 12.52 2.47 6.70
CA THR A 3 12.59 2.48 5.25
C THR A 3 12.12 3.84 4.75
N HIS A 4 12.82 4.42 3.77
CA HIS A 4 12.42 5.70 3.17
C HIS A 4 11.97 5.49 1.72
N ILE A 5 10.78 5.97 1.39
CA ILE A 5 10.22 5.96 0.04
C ILE A 5 9.88 7.40 -0.34
N SER A 6 10.33 7.84 -1.52
CA SER A 6 9.96 9.13 -2.08
C SER A 6 9.16 8.92 -3.35
N LEU A 7 7.90 9.34 -3.33
CA LEU A 7 6.97 9.24 -4.45
C LEU A 7 6.73 10.61 -5.07
N GLN A 8 6.53 10.60 -6.39
CA GLN A 8 5.96 11.74 -7.10
C GLN A 8 4.43 11.64 -7.13
N THR A 9 3.71 12.75 -7.24
CA THR A 9 2.25 12.70 -7.40
C THR A 9 1.73 13.79 -8.31
N ARG A 10 0.64 13.52 -9.03
CA ARG A 10 -0.10 14.54 -9.77
C ARG A 10 -1.21 15.20 -8.96
N ASP A 11 -1.56 14.65 -7.80
CA ASP A 11 -2.59 15.15 -6.91
C ASP A 11 -2.13 15.02 -5.44
N LEU A 12 -1.45 16.07 -4.95
CA LEU A 12 -0.92 16.06 -3.59
C LEU A 12 -2.02 15.96 -2.53
N GLU A 13 -3.19 16.58 -2.75
CA GLU A 13 -4.29 16.52 -1.77
C GLU A 13 -4.89 15.12 -1.72
N GLY A 14 -5.19 14.54 -2.88
CA GLY A 14 -5.66 13.16 -2.99
C GLY A 14 -4.66 12.18 -2.38
N SER A 15 -3.36 12.34 -2.67
CA SER A 15 -2.33 11.46 -2.11
C SER A 15 -2.25 11.59 -0.60
N VAL A 16 -2.28 12.81 -0.05
CA VAL A 16 -2.30 12.99 1.41
C VAL A 16 -3.52 12.32 2.03
N ALA A 17 -4.71 12.45 1.45
CA ALA A 17 -5.92 11.78 1.94
C ALA A 17 -5.79 10.24 1.89
N PHE A 18 -5.24 9.70 0.80
CA PHE A 18 -4.99 8.27 0.64
C PHE A 18 -4.00 7.75 1.68
N TYR A 19 -2.82 8.37 1.80
CA TYR A 19 -1.78 7.88 2.72
C TYR A 19 -2.13 8.11 4.19
N LYS A 20 -2.95 9.13 4.52
CA LYS A 20 -3.57 9.25 5.85
C LYS A 20 -4.44 8.04 6.17
N THR A 21 -5.23 7.60 5.20
CA THR A 21 -6.09 6.42 5.35
C THR A 21 -5.25 5.16 5.45
N LEU A 22 -4.32 4.93 4.52
CA LEU A 22 -3.51 3.72 4.47
C LEU A 22 -2.66 3.56 5.75
N LEU A 23 -1.93 4.61 6.13
CA LEU A 23 -0.96 4.60 7.23
C LEU A 23 -1.55 4.94 8.60
N ARG A 24 -2.85 5.29 8.66
CA ARG A 24 -3.57 5.67 9.90
C ARG A 24 -2.87 6.81 10.66
N ARG A 25 -2.23 7.73 9.93
CA ARG A 25 -1.44 8.82 10.50
C ARG A 25 -1.62 10.10 9.72
N GLU A 26 -1.60 11.23 10.42
CA GLU A 26 -1.44 12.54 9.80
C GLU A 26 0.01 12.71 9.31
N PRO A 27 0.24 13.47 8.22
CA PRO A 27 1.59 13.81 7.81
C PRO A 27 2.28 14.64 8.91
N GLU A 28 3.55 14.36 9.16
CA GLU A 28 4.37 15.13 10.09
C GLU A 28 4.73 16.50 9.50
N LYS A 29 4.86 16.59 8.17
CA LYS A 29 5.05 17.85 7.44
C LYS A 29 4.07 17.94 6.29
N ARG A 30 3.45 19.11 6.13
CA ARG A 30 2.54 19.43 5.02
C ARG A 30 2.77 20.87 4.58
N TYR A 31 3.15 21.02 3.32
CA TYR A 31 3.34 22.29 2.60
C TYR A 31 2.68 22.20 1.22
N ASP A 32 2.48 23.32 0.55
CA ASP A 32 1.80 23.39 -0.76
C ASP A 32 2.45 22.50 -1.83
N ASP A 33 3.76 22.26 -1.71
CA ASP A 33 4.58 21.49 -2.64
C ASP A 33 5.16 20.20 -2.04
N TYR A 34 4.72 19.78 -0.85
CA TYR A 34 5.33 18.64 -0.17
C TYR A 34 4.46 18.05 0.94
N ALA A 35 4.48 16.72 1.09
CA ALA A 35 4.00 16.06 2.30
C ALA A 35 4.96 14.96 2.75
N PHE A 36 5.04 14.74 4.06
CA PHE A 36 5.88 13.71 4.64
C PHE A 36 5.17 13.01 5.79
N PHE A 37 5.21 11.68 5.78
CA PHE A 37 4.72 10.82 6.85
C PHE A 37 5.91 10.10 7.47
N ALA A 38 5.99 10.11 8.79
CA ALA A 38 6.83 9.19 9.54
C ALA A 38 5.94 8.31 10.42
N VAL A 39 6.08 7.01 10.25
CA VAL A 39 5.32 6.00 10.97
C VAL A 39 6.31 5.03 11.62
N ASP A 40 6.00 4.58 12.83
CA ASP A 40 6.84 3.62 13.56
C ASP A 40 6.44 2.18 13.26
N GLU A 41 5.16 1.94 12.98
CA GLU A 41 4.57 0.63 12.66
C GLU A 41 3.59 0.77 11.47
N PRO A 42 4.01 0.47 10.23
CA PRO A 42 5.34 0.03 9.83
C PRO A 42 6.40 1.13 10.00
N ALA A 43 7.67 0.74 10.17
CA ALA A 43 8.81 1.65 10.27
C ALA A 43 9.12 2.29 8.91
N LEU A 44 8.32 3.30 8.54
CA LEU A 44 8.29 3.90 7.21
C LEU A 44 8.38 5.43 7.31
N GLU A 45 9.21 6.00 6.44
CA GLU A 45 9.18 7.39 6.06
C GLU A 45 8.72 7.50 4.59
N LEU A 46 7.64 8.23 4.36
CA LEU A 46 7.07 8.44 3.04
C LEU A 46 7.06 9.92 2.70
N ALA A 47 7.86 10.31 1.72
CA ALA A 47 7.87 11.65 1.13
C ALA A 47 7.03 11.68 -0.16
N ILE A 48 6.20 12.70 -0.31
CA ILE A 48 5.30 12.88 -1.45
C ILE A 48 5.59 14.24 -2.06
N ASN A 49 5.96 14.24 -3.35
CA ASN A 49 6.38 15.43 -4.09
C ASN A 49 5.49 15.61 -5.33
N PRO A 50 4.87 16.78 -5.55
CA PRO A 50 4.10 17.01 -6.75
C PRO A 50 4.98 16.99 -8.00
N THR A 51 4.43 16.51 -9.11
CA THR A 51 5.08 16.47 -10.41
C THR A 51 4.10 16.85 -11.52
N SER A 52 4.60 17.51 -12.57
CA SER A 52 3.88 17.70 -13.82
C SER A 52 4.17 16.61 -14.84
N SER A 53 5.17 15.77 -14.59
CA SER A 53 5.53 14.65 -15.45
C SER A 53 4.49 13.53 -15.41
N PRO A 54 4.30 12.77 -16.49
CA PRO A 54 3.56 11.52 -16.44
C PRO A 54 4.18 10.57 -15.41
N ILE A 55 3.32 9.90 -14.64
CA ILE A 55 3.72 8.84 -13.72
C ILE A 55 3.59 7.51 -14.47
N SER A 56 4.69 6.76 -14.58
CA SER A 56 4.64 5.42 -15.18
C SER A 56 3.80 4.49 -14.32
N ARG A 57 2.92 3.74 -14.98
CA ARG A 57 2.16 2.64 -14.38
C ARG A 57 2.79 1.34 -14.85
N ASP A 58 4.00 1.08 -14.36
CA ASP A 58 4.69 -0.19 -14.59
C ASP A 58 4.20 -1.22 -13.56
N ASP A 59 4.65 -2.46 -13.66
CA ASP A 59 4.32 -3.56 -12.72
C ASP A 59 4.95 -3.39 -11.31
N THR A 60 5.32 -2.16 -10.94
CA THR A 60 5.89 -1.83 -9.63
C THR A 60 4.77 -1.56 -8.62
N HIS A 61 4.76 -2.33 -7.54
CA HIS A 61 3.86 -2.16 -6.41
C HIS A 61 4.63 -1.98 -5.11
N TYR A 62 3.90 -1.60 -4.06
CA TYR A 62 4.44 -1.45 -2.71
C TYR A 62 3.61 -2.30 -1.73
N GLY A 63 4.25 -2.84 -0.71
CA GLY A 63 3.59 -3.71 0.26
C GLY A 63 3.84 -3.29 1.71
N ILE A 64 2.82 -3.44 2.54
CA ILE A 64 2.93 -3.37 4.00
C ILE A 64 2.62 -4.76 4.55
N ALA A 65 3.67 -5.45 4.99
CA ALA A 65 3.53 -6.70 5.73
C ALA A 65 3.01 -6.41 7.14
N VAL A 66 2.02 -7.18 7.60
CA VAL A 66 1.46 -7.13 8.95
C VAL A 66 1.50 -8.51 9.60
N ASP A 67 1.60 -8.53 10.93
CA ASP A 67 1.85 -9.77 11.67
C ASP A 67 0.68 -10.76 11.68
N ARG A 68 -0.54 -10.29 11.35
CA ARG A 68 -1.74 -11.11 11.48
C ARG A 68 -2.88 -10.72 10.53
N PRO A 69 -3.74 -11.68 10.12
CA PRO A 69 -4.83 -11.43 9.17
C PRO A 69 -5.84 -10.38 9.63
N GLU A 70 -6.07 -10.25 10.93
CA GLU A 70 -7.01 -9.28 11.49
C GLU A 70 -6.56 -7.83 11.22
N ALA A 71 -5.25 -7.61 11.03
CA ALA A 71 -4.73 -6.31 10.60
C ALA A 71 -5.03 -6.04 9.11
N VAL A 72 -5.08 -7.09 8.27
CA VAL A 72 -5.53 -7.00 6.87
C VAL A 72 -7.03 -6.72 6.82
N GLU A 73 -7.85 -7.39 7.63
CA GLU A 73 -9.29 -7.11 7.76
C GLU A 73 -9.55 -5.66 8.19
N ALA A 74 -8.81 -5.17 9.19
CA ALA A 74 -8.88 -3.77 9.61
C ALA A 74 -8.45 -2.78 8.51
N ALA A 75 -7.54 -3.17 7.62
CA ALA A 75 -7.17 -2.41 6.43
C ALA A 75 -8.29 -2.37 5.39
N ILE A 76 -8.90 -3.53 5.07
CA ILE A 76 -10.05 -3.64 4.16
C ILE A 76 -11.17 -2.70 4.61
N GLU A 77 -11.59 -2.82 5.87
CA GLU A 77 -12.69 -2.02 6.41
C GLU A 77 -12.41 -0.52 6.37
N ARG A 78 -11.18 -0.13 6.66
CA ARG A 78 -10.75 1.27 6.61
C ARG A 78 -10.75 1.83 5.19
N LEU A 79 -10.21 1.08 4.23
CA LEU A 79 -10.13 1.47 2.83
C LEU A 79 -11.53 1.58 2.21
N LYS A 80 -12.39 0.60 2.45
CA LYS A 80 -13.80 0.62 1.98
C LYS A 80 -14.59 1.78 2.56
N ARG A 81 -14.47 2.06 3.87
CA ARG A 81 -15.13 3.21 4.50
C ARG A 81 -14.69 4.55 3.91
N ALA A 82 -13.44 4.65 3.48
CA ALA A 82 -12.91 5.84 2.82
C ALA A 82 -13.25 5.91 1.31
N GLY A 83 -13.95 4.90 0.76
CA GLY A 83 -14.40 4.86 -0.62
C GLY A 83 -13.35 4.39 -1.62
N TYR A 84 -12.22 3.83 -1.17
CA TYR A 84 -11.22 3.26 -2.06
C TYR A 84 -11.65 1.88 -2.57
N LYS A 85 -11.29 1.59 -3.83
CA LYS A 85 -11.47 0.25 -4.39
C LYS A 85 -10.49 -0.70 -3.73
N THR A 86 -10.97 -1.89 -3.40
CA THR A 86 -10.19 -2.95 -2.78
C THR A 86 -10.37 -4.24 -3.55
N ASP A 87 -9.28 -4.91 -3.90
CA ASP A 87 -9.29 -6.32 -4.30
C ASP A 87 -8.80 -7.16 -3.11
N ILE A 88 -9.42 -8.30 -2.84
CA ILE A 88 -9.21 -9.06 -1.60
C ILE A 88 -8.93 -10.51 -1.95
N GLU A 89 -7.79 -11.00 -1.47
CA GLU A 89 -7.36 -12.39 -1.59
C GLU A 89 -7.24 -12.96 -0.17
N ILE A 90 -7.96 -14.06 0.11
CA ILE A 90 -8.03 -14.66 1.45
C ILE A 90 -7.45 -16.05 1.38
N GLU A 91 -6.44 -16.33 2.21
CA GLU A 91 -5.84 -17.67 2.33
C GLU A 91 -5.29 -18.23 1.01
N GLU A 92 -4.88 -17.36 0.08
CA GLU A 92 -4.35 -17.72 -1.23
C GLU A 92 -2.86 -18.05 -1.16
N THR A 93 -2.41 -19.06 -1.91
CA THR A 93 -0.99 -19.43 -1.99
C THR A 93 -0.29 -18.61 -3.07
N CYS A 94 0.67 -17.78 -2.66
CA CYS A 94 1.40 -16.88 -3.54
C CYS A 94 2.87 -16.79 -3.12
N CYS A 95 3.79 -16.90 -4.08
CA CYS A 95 5.23 -16.77 -3.85
C CYS A 95 5.78 -17.64 -2.70
N TYR A 96 5.40 -18.93 -2.64
CA TYR A 96 5.84 -19.87 -1.59
C TYR A 96 5.26 -19.56 -0.20
N ALA A 97 4.14 -18.85 -0.11
CA ALA A 97 3.47 -18.60 1.15
C ALA A 97 1.95 -18.55 0.97
N LYS A 98 1.21 -19.08 1.94
CA LYS A 98 -0.23 -18.84 2.06
C LYS A 98 -0.44 -17.50 2.73
N GLN A 99 -1.20 -16.62 2.11
CA GLN A 99 -1.33 -15.22 2.51
C GLN A 99 -2.79 -14.77 2.49
N THR A 100 -3.10 -13.79 3.33
CA THR A 100 -4.29 -12.97 3.18
C THR A 100 -3.84 -11.56 2.86
N LYS A 101 -4.35 -10.96 1.79
CA LYS A 101 -3.97 -9.63 1.34
C LYS A 101 -5.14 -8.81 0.82
N VAL A 102 -4.98 -7.50 0.89
CA VAL A 102 -5.86 -6.54 0.21
C VAL A 102 -5.02 -5.63 -0.68
N TRP A 103 -5.43 -5.52 -1.93
CA TRP A 103 -4.88 -4.56 -2.89
C TRP A 103 -5.74 -3.31 -2.96
N THR A 104 -5.09 -2.17 -3.14
CA THR A 104 -5.73 -0.90 -3.48
C THR A 104 -4.77 -0.08 -4.34
N SER A 105 -5.21 1.07 -4.85
CA SER A 105 -4.35 1.96 -5.64
C SER A 105 -4.35 3.36 -5.07
N ASP A 106 -3.18 3.99 -5.07
CA ASP A 106 -3.08 5.42 -4.79
C ASP A 106 -3.74 6.26 -5.92
N PRO A 107 -3.93 7.58 -5.74
CA PRO A 107 -4.58 8.43 -6.74
C PRO A 107 -3.87 8.47 -8.10
N ASP A 108 -2.57 8.19 -8.14
CA ASP A 108 -1.80 8.12 -9.38
C ASP A 108 -1.84 6.72 -10.01
N GLY A 109 -2.47 5.76 -9.35
CA GLY A 109 -2.68 4.39 -9.81
C GLY A 109 -1.60 3.39 -9.40
N ARG A 110 -0.76 3.71 -8.40
CA ARG A 110 0.25 2.78 -7.90
C ARG A 110 -0.41 1.71 -7.05
N PRO A 111 -0.19 0.41 -7.32
CA PRO A 111 -0.75 -0.65 -6.50
C PRO A 111 -0.06 -0.71 -5.13
N TRP A 112 -0.88 -0.89 -4.10
CA TRP A 112 -0.49 -1.11 -2.72
C TRP A 112 -1.15 -2.36 -2.18
N GLU A 113 -0.36 -3.27 -1.61
CA GLU A 113 -0.87 -4.41 -0.85
C GLU A 113 -0.67 -4.21 0.67
N VAL A 114 -1.64 -4.67 1.46
CA VAL A 114 -1.47 -4.96 2.88
C VAL A 114 -1.70 -6.44 3.07
N TYR A 115 -0.70 -7.16 3.59
CA TYR A 115 -0.74 -8.62 3.61
C TYR A 115 -0.20 -9.22 4.90
N ALA A 116 -0.70 -10.40 5.25
CA ALA A 116 -0.19 -11.24 6.32
C ALA A 116 0.17 -12.62 5.76
N VAL A 117 1.37 -13.10 6.09
CA VAL A 117 1.80 -14.48 5.79
C VAL A 117 1.25 -15.40 6.87
N LEU A 118 0.56 -16.47 6.46
CA LEU A 118 -0.02 -17.47 7.34
C LEU A 118 0.93 -18.65 7.54
N GLU A 119 1.48 -19.16 6.44
CA GLU A 119 2.41 -20.28 6.41
C GLU A 119 3.29 -20.21 5.16
N ASP A 120 4.55 -20.62 5.27
CA ASP A 120 5.41 -20.84 4.11
C ASP A 120 5.05 -22.19 3.46
N THR A 121 5.10 -22.25 2.13
CA THR A 121 4.78 -23.43 1.32
C THR A 121 5.89 -23.70 0.31
N ALA A 122 6.01 -24.94 -0.17
CA ALA A 122 6.95 -25.27 -1.26
C ALA A 122 6.35 -25.01 -2.65
N GLU A 123 5.12 -24.51 -2.71
CA GLU A 123 4.32 -24.35 -3.92
C GLU A 123 4.33 -22.89 -4.35
N ARG A 124 4.55 -22.64 -5.64
CA ARG A 124 4.51 -21.32 -6.24
C ARG A 124 3.42 -21.33 -7.28
N ASP A 125 2.32 -20.64 -7.00
CA ASP A 125 1.34 -20.31 -8.01
C ASP A 125 1.70 -18.97 -8.64
N ASP A 126 2.10 -19.00 -9.91
CA ASP A 126 2.60 -17.86 -10.67
C ASP A 126 1.49 -17.12 -11.45
N ALA A 127 0.28 -17.69 -11.51
CA ALA A 127 -0.70 -17.31 -12.52
C ALA A 127 -1.47 -16.02 -12.23
N GLU A 128 -1.73 -15.66 -10.97
CA GLU A 128 -2.69 -14.59 -10.66
C GLU A 128 -2.23 -13.53 -9.63
N CYS A 129 -1.27 -13.86 -8.76
CA CYS A 129 -1.01 -13.05 -7.56
C CYS A 129 -0.06 -11.85 -7.73
N CYS A 130 0.83 -11.85 -8.74
CA CYS A 130 1.74 -10.73 -9.02
C CYS A 130 1.52 -10.07 -10.39
N ALA A 131 0.55 -10.56 -11.17
CA ALA A 131 0.30 -10.13 -12.54
C ALA A 131 -0.97 -9.27 -12.70
N SER A 132 -1.75 -9.11 -11.64
CA SER A 132 -3.04 -8.42 -11.67
C SER A 132 -2.98 -7.13 -10.86
N ALA A 133 -2.64 -6.04 -11.54
CA ALA A 133 -2.70 -4.66 -11.06
C ALA A 133 -3.44 -3.76 -12.06
#